data_AF-A0A835X0G2-F1
#
_entry.id   AF-A0A835X0G2-F1
#
_cell.length_a   1.000
_cell.length_b   1.000
_cell.length_c   1.000
_cell.angle_alpha   90.00
_cell.angle_beta   90.00
_cell.angle_gamma   90.00
#
_symmetry.space_group_name_H-M   'P 1'
#
loop_
_entity.id
_entity.type
_entity.pdbx_description
1 polymer ?
#
loop_
_entity_poly.entity_id
_entity_poly.type
_entity_poly.pdbx_seq_one_letter_code
_entity_poly.pdbx_strand_id
1 'polypeptide(L)'
;MTVSKVEAPPTKPAESFSDKYRQDRIFRREMGEPEFWIGKKGLVTLRPMRTTQEEQEISRKVQIPIIQSTPYAPQYVLSPEFQGTSSYEQGIDKLKQELEEKLQRIKANPDSSTQQLTQTEKDLKTLDHLYSNFYHGMNVFRTAKGGRDKLRK
;
A
#
# COMPACT_ATOMS: atom_id res chain seq x y z
N MET A 1 -80.41 1.48 -9.15
CA MET A 1 -80.96 0.28 -9.83
C MET A 1 -80.19 0.14 -11.13
N THR A 2 -79.57 -0.96 -11.55
CA THR A 2 -79.52 -2.37 -11.14
C THR A 2 -78.32 -3.01 -11.86
N VAL A 3 -77.82 -4.12 -11.33
CA VAL A 3 -76.68 -4.93 -11.77
C VAL A 3 -76.99 -5.72 -13.04
N SER A 4 -75.98 -6.04 -13.87
CA SER A 4 -75.88 -7.37 -14.52
C SER A 4 -74.50 -7.65 -15.14
N LYS A 5 -73.96 -8.81 -14.76
CA LYS A 5 -72.69 -9.46 -15.18
C LYS A 5 -72.91 -10.36 -16.40
N VAL A 6 -71.95 -10.48 -17.33
CA VAL A 6 -71.81 -11.64 -18.24
C VAL A 6 -70.34 -11.90 -18.63
N GLU A 7 -69.95 -13.17 -18.64
CA GLU A 7 -68.65 -13.80 -18.94
C GLU A 7 -68.52 -14.27 -20.41
N ALA A 8 -67.31 -14.16 -21.00
CA ALA A 8 -66.59 -14.99 -22.01
C ALA A 8 -67.35 -15.52 -23.28
N PRO A 9 -66.78 -16.24 -24.29
CA PRO A 9 -65.43 -16.80 -24.49
C PRO A 9 -64.93 -16.67 -25.99
N PRO A 10 -64.26 -17.63 -26.68
CA PRO A 10 -62.93 -17.45 -27.30
C PRO A 10 -62.86 -17.70 -28.83
N THR A 11 -61.85 -17.16 -29.56
CA THR A 11 -61.51 -17.67 -30.92
C THR A 11 -60.06 -17.36 -31.33
N LYS A 12 -59.28 -18.40 -31.65
CA LYS A 12 -58.13 -18.39 -32.59
C LYS A 12 -58.71 -18.72 -33.99
N PRO A 13 -58.16 -18.32 -35.16
CA PRO A 13 -56.75 -18.54 -35.54
C PRO A 13 -56.14 -17.48 -36.49
N ALA A 14 -54.81 -17.45 -36.58
CA ALA A 14 -54.12 -16.88 -37.75
C ALA A 14 -52.91 -17.75 -38.09
N GLU A 15 -53.13 -18.57 -39.11
CA GLU A 15 -52.22 -18.90 -40.20
C GLU A 15 -50.76 -19.25 -39.90
N SER A 16 -50.45 -20.51 -40.22
CA SER A 16 -49.13 -21.07 -40.45
C SER A 16 -48.30 -20.24 -41.44
N PHE A 17 -47.18 -19.69 -40.97
CA PHE A 17 -46.07 -19.29 -41.85
C PHE A 17 -44.87 -20.20 -41.60
N SER A 18 -44.43 -20.83 -42.69
CA SER A 18 -43.51 -21.96 -42.71
C SER A 18 -42.08 -21.63 -42.29
N ASP A 19 -41.50 -22.54 -41.53
CA ASP A 19 -40.09 -22.66 -41.11
C ASP A 19 -39.07 -22.45 -42.25
N LYS A 20 -38.35 -21.32 -42.26
CA LYS A 20 -37.16 -21.16 -43.12
C LYS A 20 -35.98 -20.40 -42.50
N TYR A 21 -35.91 -20.24 -41.19
CA TYR A 21 -34.67 -19.84 -40.54
C TYR A 21 -34.46 -20.69 -39.31
N ARG A 22 -33.44 -21.55 -39.40
CA ARG A 22 -32.90 -22.37 -38.32
C ARG A 22 -32.86 -21.54 -37.04
N GLN A 23 -33.72 -21.87 -36.09
CA GLN A 23 -33.45 -21.54 -34.70
C GLN A 23 -32.21 -22.35 -34.35
N ASP A 24 -31.03 -21.73 -34.45
CA ASP A 24 -29.86 -22.20 -33.73
C ASP A 24 -30.25 -22.16 -32.25
N ARG A 25 -30.79 -23.28 -31.78
CA ARG A 25 -31.03 -23.54 -30.38
C ARG A 25 -29.65 -23.65 -29.75
N ILE A 26 -29.08 -22.50 -29.36
CA ILE A 26 -27.78 -22.39 -28.69
C ILE A 26 -27.75 -23.29 -27.44
N PHE A 27 -28.91 -23.59 -26.87
CA PHE A 27 -29.05 -24.55 -25.79
C PHE A 27 -29.97 -25.70 -26.23
N ARG A 28 -29.35 -26.78 -26.73
CA ARG A 28 -30.03 -28.06 -26.93
C ARG A 28 -30.40 -28.60 -25.54
N ARG A 29 -31.69 -28.76 -25.25
CA ARG A 29 -32.16 -29.44 -24.02
C ARG A 29 -31.75 -30.92 -23.94
N GLU A 30 -31.18 -31.48 -25.01
CA GLU A 30 -30.62 -32.84 -25.10
C GLU A 30 -29.19 -32.93 -24.57
N MET A 31 -28.41 -31.83 -24.63
CA MET A 31 -27.10 -31.80 -24.00
C MET A 31 -27.36 -31.41 -22.54
N GLY A 32 -27.03 -32.30 -21.60
CA GLY A 32 -27.07 -32.00 -20.17
C GLY A 32 -26.32 -30.72 -19.82
N GLU A 33 -26.45 -30.25 -18.57
CA GLU A 33 -25.86 -29.00 -18.07
C GLU A 33 -24.51 -28.69 -18.75
N PRO A 34 -24.33 -27.51 -19.38
CA PRO A 34 -23.08 -27.17 -20.05
C PRO A 34 -21.89 -27.47 -19.16
N GLU A 35 -20.80 -28.03 -19.70
CA GLU A 35 -19.64 -28.53 -18.93
C GLU A 35 -19.10 -27.55 -17.88
N PHE A 36 -19.28 -26.25 -18.13
CA PHE A 36 -19.06 -25.16 -17.18
C PHE A 36 -19.68 -25.40 -15.77
N TRP A 37 -20.84 -26.05 -15.67
CA TRP A 37 -21.53 -26.33 -14.40
C TRP A 37 -21.28 -27.75 -13.87
N ILE A 38 -20.96 -28.72 -14.73
CA ILE A 38 -20.80 -30.15 -14.36
C ILE A 38 -19.74 -30.32 -13.26
N GLY A 39 -18.68 -29.52 -13.28
CA GLY A 39 -17.60 -29.53 -12.28
C GLY A 39 -17.74 -28.52 -11.14
N LYS A 40 -18.80 -27.71 -11.10
CA LYS A 40 -18.95 -26.58 -10.15
C LYS A 40 -19.98 -26.82 -9.05
N LYS A 41 -20.31 -28.08 -8.75
CA LYS A 41 -20.99 -28.45 -7.49
C LYS A 41 -20.02 -28.24 -6.33
N GLY A 42 -19.82 -26.98 -5.92
CA GLY A 42 -18.95 -26.61 -4.80
C GLY A 42 -18.10 -25.35 -4.99
N LEU A 43 -18.18 -24.65 -6.14
CA LEU A 43 -17.31 -23.49 -6.38
C LEU A 43 -17.75 -22.20 -5.67
N VAL A 44 -19.04 -22.09 -5.32
CA VAL A 44 -19.49 -21.05 -4.40
C VAL A 44 -19.33 -21.63 -3.01
N THR A 45 -18.21 -21.32 -2.34
CA THR A 45 -18.16 -21.52 -0.90
C THR A 45 -19.27 -20.66 -0.31
N LEU A 46 -20.40 -21.28 0.07
CA LEU A 46 -21.38 -20.65 0.94
C LEU A 46 -20.63 -20.42 2.24
N ARG A 47 -20.08 -19.21 2.42
CA ARG A 47 -19.56 -18.83 3.72
C ARG A 47 -20.76 -18.98 4.67
N PRO A 48 -20.64 -19.74 5.76
CA PRO A 48 -21.73 -19.86 6.71
C PRO A 48 -22.13 -18.45 7.15
N MET A 49 -23.43 -18.19 7.22
CA MET A 49 -23.93 -16.94 7.79
C MET A 49 -23.41 -16.85 9.22
N ARG A 50 -22.74 -15.74 9.54
CA ARG A 50 -22.22 -15.52 10.89
C ARG A 50 -23.38 -15.49 11.87
N THR A 51 -23.17 -16.04 13.05
CA THR A 51 -24.13 -15.91 14.14
C THR A 51 -24.13 -14.47 14.66
N THR A 52 -25.24 -14.04 15.28
CA THR A 52 -25.34 -12.69 15.87
C THR A 52 -24.27 -12.43 16.93
N GLN A 53 -23.82 -13.48 17.64
CA GLN A 53 -22.73 -13.41 18.60
C GLN A 53 -21.38 -13.16 17.91
N GLU A 54 -21.08 -13.87 16.82
CA GLU A 54 -19.87 -13.64 16.02
C GLU A 54 -19.83 -12.22 15.45
N GLU A 55 -20.95 -11.70 14.98
CA GLU A 55 -21.05 -10.31 14.50
C GLU A 55 -20.76 -9.29 15.60
N GLN A 56 -21.29 -9.51 16.80
CA GLN A 56 -21.03 -8.65 17.95
C GLN A 56 -19.57 -8.70 18.39
N GLU A 57 -18.94 -9.88 18.41
CA GLU A 57 -17.53 -10.02 18.72
C GLU A 57 -16.63 -9.32 17.70
N ILE A 58 -16.95 -9.44 16.41
CA ILE A 58 -16.24 -8.75 15.34
C ILE A 58 -16.42 -7.25 15.46
N SER A 59 -17.63 -6.77 15.75
CA SER A 59 -17.90 -5.36 15.99
C SER A 59 -17.07 -4.80 17.15
N ARG A 60 -17.00 -5.53 18.28
CA ARG A 60 -16.14 -5.16 19.43
C ARG A 60 -14.66 -5.11 19.06
N LYS A 61 -14.16 -6.08 18.27
CA LYS A 61 -12.76 -6.10 17.80
C LYS A 61 -12.44 -4.96 16.85
N VAL A 62 -13.37 -4.59 15.96
CA VAL A 62 -13.22 -3.48 15.00
C VAL A 62 -13.26 -2.12 15.69
N GLN A 63 -14.03 -1.98 16.79
CA GLN A 63 -14.08 -0.75 17.58
C GLN A 63 -12.75 -0.41 18.26
N ILE A 64 -11.90 -1.41 18.53
CA ILE A 64 -10.57 -1.19 19.11
C ILE A 64 -9.58 -1.00 17.96
N PRO A 65 -9.05 0.22 17.74
CA PRO A 65 -8.07 0.44 16.70
C PRO A 65 -6.80 -0.37 17.03
N ILE A 66 -6.47 -1.31 16.17
CA ILE A 66 -5.21 -2.05 16.26
C ILE A 66 -4.10 -1.10 15.82
N ILE A 67 -3.14 -0.85 16.71
CA ILE A 67 -1.91 -0.13 16.35
C ILE A 67 -1.14 -1.02 15.37
N GLN A 68 -1.15 -0.64 14.09
CA GLN A 68 -0.46 -1.37 13.01
C GLN A 68 1.05 -1.09 12.97
N SER A 69 1.56 -0.16 13.78
CA SER A 69 2.99 0.13 13.86
C SER A 69 3.71 -0.90 14.73
N THR A 70 4.91 -1.30 14.31
CA THR A 70 5.84 -2.04 15.15
C THR A 70 6.16 -1.25 16.43
N PRO A 71 6.39 -1.92 17.58
CA PRO A 71 6.80 -1.23 18.79
C PRO A 71 8.18 -0.58 18.59
N TYR A 72 8.33 0.65 19.06
CA TYR A 72 9.62 1.35 19.00
C TYR A 72 10.63 0.71 19.96
N ALA A 73 11.66 0.07 19.41
CA ALA A 73 12.74 -0.59 20.17
C ALA A 73 14.12 -0.17 19.61
N PRO A 74 14.64 1.00 20.00
CA PRO A 74 15.92 1.50 19.48
C PRO A 74 17.08 0.65 19.99
N GLN A 75 18.03 0.37 19.10
CA GLN A 75 19.29 -0.29 19.44
C GLN A 75 20.39 0.75 19.63
N TYR A 76 21.40 0.44 20.44
CA TYR A 76 22.63 1.24 20.61
C TYR A 76 22.43 2.69 21.08
N VAL A 77 21.41 2.93 21.91
CA VAL A 77 21.11 4.26 22.48
C VAL A 77 22.29 4.80 23.27
N LEU A 78 22.87 5.91 22.80
CA LEU A 78 24.03 6.57 23.41
C LEU A 78 25.22 5.63 23.66
N SER A 79 25.36 4.61 22.83
CA SER A 79 26.46 3.65 22.95
C SER A 79 27.82 4.34 22.77
N PRO A 80 28.84 3.98 23.58
CA PRO A 80 30.19 4.51 23.42
C PRO A 80 30.83 4.16 22.08
N GLU A 81 30.48 3.02 21.49
CA GLU A 81 30.99 2.55 20.19
C GLU A 81 30.77 3.60 19.08
N PHE A 82 29.63 4.27 19.15
CA PHE A 82 29.25 5.30 18.20
C PHE A 82 29.54 6.71 18.73
N GLN A 83 30.38 6.86 19.76
CA GLN A 83 30.66 8.13 20.45
C GLN A 83 29.37 8.82 20.94
N GLY A 84 28.34 8.00 21.19
CA GLY A 84 27.01 8.47 21.50
C GLY A 84 26.30 9.22 20.38
N THR A 85 26.81 9.27 19.14
CA THR A 85 26.18 9.97 17.98
C THR A 85 24.81 9.42 17.64
N SER A 86 23.94 10.24 17.04
CA SER A 86 22.64 9.76 16.56
C SER A 86 22.78 9.07 15.20
N SER A 87 21.85 8.16 14.87
CA SER A 87 21.79 7.56 13.53
C SER A 87 21.65 8.60 12.41
N TYR A 88 21.06 9.76 12.72
CA TYR A 88 20.95 10.87 11.80
C TYR A 88 22.30 11.51 11.47
N GLU A 89 23.13 11.77 12.48
CA GLU A 89 24.49 12.31 12.28
C GLU A 89 25.33 11.38 11.42
N GLN A 90 25.34 10.09 11.77
CA GLN A 90 26.07 9.07 10.99
C GLN A 90 25.55 8.94 9.57
N GLY A 91 24.24 9.07 9.36
CA GLY A 91 23.62 9.05 8.04
C GLY A 91 24.09 10.22 7.18
N ILE A 92 24.12 11.43 7.73
CA ILE A 92 24.63 12.61 7.01
C ILE A 92 26.10 12.44 6.68
N ASP A 93 26.93 12.00 7.63
CA ASP A 93 28.37 11.85 7.41
C ASP A 93 28.66 10.85 6.28
N LYS A 94 27.94 9.72 6.23
CA LYS A 94 28.04 8.74 5.14
C LYS A 94 27.64 9.34 3.79
N LEU A 95 26.49 10.01 3.73
CA LEU A 95 26.02 10.65 2.50
C LEU A 95 26.99 11.73 2.01
N LYS A 96 27.60 12.46 2.94
CA LYS A 96 28.62 13.46 2.64
C LYS A 96 29.86 12.83 2.02
N GLN A 97 30.37 11.74 2.61
CA GLN A 97 31.49 10.98 2.05
C GLN A 97 31.20 10.47 0.63
N GLU A 98 30.02 9.88 0.42
CA GLU A 98 29.59 9.42 -0.91
C GLU A 98 29.54 10.56 -1.94
N LEU A 99 29.05 11.74 -1.54
CA LEU A 99 29.01 12.92 -2.40
C LEU A 99 30.39 13.49 -2.70
N GLU A 100 31.29 13.52 -1.70
CA GLU A 100 32.67 13.96 -1.88
C GLU A 100 33.41 13.06 -2.85
N GLU A 101 33.26 11.74 -2.73
CA GLU A 101 33.80 10.78 -3.70
C GLU A 101 33.22 11.02 -5.10
N LYS A 102 31.90 11.21 -5.21
CA LYS A 102 31.24 11.50 -6.49
C LYS A 102 31.79 12.79 -7.10
N LEU A 103 32.00 13.82 -6.31
CA LEU A 103 32.56 15.10 -6.74
C LEU A 103 34.00 14.93 -7.22
N GLN A 104 34.83 14.14 -6.54
CA GLN A 104 36.18 13.81 -7.00
C GLN A 104 36.15 13.08 -8.35
N ARG A 105 35.26 12.11 -8.53
CA ARG A 105 35.09 11.37 -9.81
C ARG A 105 34.68 12.30 -10.96
N ILE A 106 33.78 13.25 -10.69
CA ILE A 106 33.36 14.27 -11.67
C ILE A 106 34.55 15.16 -12.04
N LYS A 107 35.32 15.64 -11.05
CA LYS A 107 36.50 16.49 -11.30
C LYS A 107 37.63 15.79 -12.05
N ALA A 108 37.80 14.48 -11.84
CA ALA A 108 38.81 13.69 -12.53
C ALA A 108 38.48 13.49 -14.03
N ASN A 109 37.20 13.57 -14.40
CA ASN A 109 36.75 13.37 -15.78
C ASN A 109 36.58 14.72 -16.50
N PRO A 110 37.38 15.01 -17.54
CA PRO A 110 37.33 16.29 -18.26
C PRO A 110 36.05 16.49 -19.10
N ASP A 111 35.34 15.41 -19.45
CA ASP A 111 34.06 15.46 -20.19
C ASP A 111 32.82 15.56 -19.28
N SER A 112 33.02 15.80 -17.98
CA SER A 112 31.94 15.78 -17.01
C SER A 112 30.97 16.96 -17.16
N SER A 113 29.69 16.72 -16.85
CA SER A 113 28.64 17.74 -16.95
C SER A 113 28.80 18.80 -15.85
N THR A 114 29.00 20.05 -16.25
CA THR A 114 29.10 21.21 -15.34
C THR A 114 27.87 21.35 -14.44
N GLN A 115 26.69 20.98 -14.93
CA GLN A 115 25.46 20.96 -14.15
C GLN A 115 25.55 19.97 -12.98
N GLN A 116 26.05 18.76 -13.23
CA GLN A 116 26.20 17.75 -12.18
C GLN A 116 27.20 18.20 -11.11
N LEU A 117 28.27 18.88 -11.50
CA LEU A 117 29.23 19.45 -10.55
C LEU A 117 28.55 20.48 -9.64
N THR A 118 27.86 21.47 -10.22
CA THR A 118 27.18 22.52 -9.43
C THR A 118 26.08 21.95 -8.53
N GLN A 119 25.37 20.92 -8.97
CA GLN A 119 24.35 20.27 -8.16
C GLN A 119 25.00 19.52 -6.98
N THR A 120 26.05 18.75 -7.23
CA THR A 120 26.77 18.01 -6.19
C THR A 120 27.35 18.94 -5.12
N GLU A 121 27.86 20.12 -5.52
CA GLU A 121 28.33 21.14 -4.58
C GLU A 121 27.21 21.76 -3.73
N LYS A 122 26.03 22.00 -4.34
CA LYS A 122 24.85 22.49 -3.59
C LYS A 122 24.34 21.44 -2.61
N ASP A 123 24.33 20.18 -3.02
CA ASP A 123 23.90 19.07 -2.17
C ASP A 123 24.84 18.93 -0.97
N LEU A 124 26.17 19.03 -1.17
CA LEU A 124 27.15 19.05 -0.07
C LEU A 124 26.89 20.20 0.92
N LYS A 125 26.69 21.42 0.42
CA LYS A 125 26.35 22.56 1.28
C LYS A 125 25.05 22.33 2.06
N THR A 126 24.08 21.70 1.41
CA THR A 126 22.79 21.38 2.04
C THR A 126 22.99 20.40 3.20
N LEU A 127 23.81 19.35 2.99
CA LEU A 127 24.16 18.40 4.05
C LEU A 127 24.89 19.08 5.23
N ASP A 128 25.82 20.00 4.94
CA ASP A 128 26.50 20.78 5.99
C ASP A 128 25.51 21.64 6.80
N HIS A 129 24.54 22.26 6.14
CA HIS A 129 23.49 23.03 6.80
C HIS A 129 22.58 22.15 7.66
N LEU A 130 22.19 20.98 7.17
CA LEU A 130 21.38 20.02 7.93
C LEU A 130 22.12 19.51 9.16
N TYR A 131 23.38 19.13 9.00
CA TYR A 131 24.22 18.71 10.11
C TYR A 131 24.37 19.83 11.14
N SER A 132 24.70 21.05 10.69
CA SER A 132 24.85 22.19 11.58
C SER A 132 23.56 22.51 12.33
N ASN A 133 22.42 22.56 11.64
CA ASN A 133 21.12 22.81 12.27
C ASN A 133 20.81 21.78 13.36
N PHE A 134 20.96 20.50 13.04
CA PHE A 134 20.75 19.42 13.99
C PHE A 134 21.73 19.50 15.18
N TYR A 135 23.01 19.74 14.90
CA TYR A 135 24.03 19.88 15.92
C TYR A 135 23.70 21.02 16.89
N HIS A 136 23.33 22.19 16.36
CA HIS A 136 22.95 23.36 17.16
C HIS A 136 21.67 23.11 17.96
N GLY A 137 20.64 22.52 17.36
CA GLY A 137 19.40 22.18 18.05
C GLY A 137 19.62 21.18 19.20
N MET A 138 20.59 20.29 19.05
CA MET A 138 20.94 19.29 20.07
C MET A 138 21.94 19.81 21.11
N ASN A 139 22.49 21.02 20.98
CA ASN A 139 23.51 21.54 21.90
C ASN A 139 23.03 21.57 23.35
N VAL A 140 21.76 21.86 23.61
CA VAL A 140 21.19 21.88 24.98
C VAL A 140 21.35 20.51 25.67
N PHE A 141 21.28 19.42 24.92
CA PHE A 141 21.46 18.06 25.44
C PHE A 141 22.94 17.62 25.48
N ARG A 142 23.81 18.31 24.75
CA ARG A 142 25.25 17.98 24.63
C ARG A 142 26.11 18.73 25.64
N THR A 143 25.85 20.02 25.85
CA THR A 143 26.62 20.92 26.72
C THR A 143 26.18 20.91 28.18
N ALA A 144 25.08 20.23 28.51
CA ALA A 144 24.73 19.96 29.90
C ALA A 144 25.90 19.26 30.60
N LYS A 145 26.29 19.74 31.78
CA LYS A 145 27.47 19.27 32.53
C LYS A 145 27.43 17.75 32.69
N GLY A 146 28.29 17.05 31.95
CA GLY A 146 28.36 15.58 31.94
C GLY A 146 27.68 14.86 30.76
N GLY A 147 27.32 15.58 29.70
CA GLY A 147 26.78 15.04 28.45
C GLY A 147 27.80 14.26 27.60
N ARG A 148 27.70 14.40 26.26
CA ARG A 148 28.44 13.57 25.28
C ARG A 148 29.96 13.75 25.29
N ASP A 149 30.50 14.80 25.92
CA ASP A 149 31.96 15.01 25.99
C ASP A 149 32.70 13.85 26.67
N LYS A 150 32.05 13.08 27.54
CA LYS A 150 32.62 11.88 28.16
C LYS A 150 32.73 10.66 27.22
N LEU A 151 32.01 10.68 26.09
CA LEU A 151 31.92 9.58 25.12
C LEU A 151 32.88 9.75 23.94
N ARG A 152 33.42 10.95 23.73
CA ARG A 152 34.50 11.22 22.79
C ARG A 152 35.84 11.13 23.52
N LYS A 153 36.41 9.93 23.57
CA LYS A 153 37.81 9.72 23.93
C LYS A 153 38.68 9.69 22.69
#